data_AF-A0A4V1XB91-F1
#
_entry.id   AF-A0A4V1XB91-F1
#
_cell.length_a   1.000
_cell.length_b   1.000
_cell.length_c   1.000
_cell.angle_alpha   90.00
_cell.angle_beta   90.00
_cell.angle_gamma   90.00
#
_symmetry.space_group_name_H-M   'P 1'
#
loop_
_entity.id
_entity.type
_entity.pdbx_description
1 polymer ?
#
loop_
_entity_poly.entity_id
_entity_poly.type
_entity_poly.pdbx_seq_one_letter_code
_entity_poly.pdbx_strand_id
1 'polypeptide(L)'
;MELTILPRSCPPVHSIRLHRVKLVVRRGYDVRRVVSAMFEWERTFGERWLRLMLTKDQRISLLSHYDFPTGLTYEMAKQNRVGITLAPERVDFRERGYFAQKPSSRIVNTRFREEGILLPFGLRRDPFIHPNPTIFRTIDSWPLKDHADPLDGWPIYEPQNISGFVGANDVHGKLYTYLEKILVKFHESLSPHKITFKLFNSNIEEPRGHIWEYRFDRVEVFNISDLAYTGPANTMKDPHTIIEKWPTRLKKQPKAEGAREKFKTLLASSFSGCEKYVERKLNPDH
;
A
#
# COMPACT_ATOMS: atom_id res chain seq x y z
N MET A 1 -4.47 0.12 -0.79
CA MET A 1 -5.76 -0.08 -1.48
C MET A 1 -6.47 1.26 -1.44
N GLU A 2 -6.37 2.04 -2.51
CA GLU A 2 -7.05 3.33 -2.57
C GLU A 2 -7.86 3.38 -3.86
N LEU A 3 -9.18 3.37 -3.71
CA LEU A 3 -10.08 3.73 -4.79
C LEU A 3 -9.84 5.21 -5.08
N THR A 4 -9.69 5.57 -6.35
CA THR A 4 -9.58 6.99 -6.73
C THR A 4 -10.92 7.70 -6.54
N ILE A 5 -12.02 6.98 -6.71
CA ILE A 5 -13.38 7.48 -6.58
C ILE A 5 -14.17 6.57 -5.62
N LEU A 6 -14.92 7.17 -4.69
CA LEU A 6 -15.66 6.55 -3.59
C LEU A 6 -17.18 6.59 -3.83
N PRO A 7 -17.95 5.64 -3.27
CA PRO A 7 -19.41 5.59 -3.42
C PRO A 7 -20.11 6.70 -2.62
N ARG A 8 -21.29 7.14 -3.08
CA ARG A 8 -22.17 8.14 -2.42
C ARG A 8 -22.49 7.83 -0.95
N SER A 9 -22.51 6.56 -0.58
CA SER A 9 -22.83 6.11 0.78
C SER A 9 -21.66 6.18 1.75
N CYS A 10 -20.45 6.58 1.31
CA CYS A 10 -19.34 6.80 2.22
C CYS A 10 -19.69 7.98 3.15
N PRO A 11 -19.71 7.77 4.49
CA PRO A 11 -19.93 8.89 5.41
C PRO A 11 -18.82 9.94 5.20
N PRO A 12 -19.14 11.24 5.27
CA PRO A 12 -18.11 12.27 5.24
C PRO A 12 -17.12 11.99 6.37
N VAL A 13 -15.82 12.13 6.10
CA VAL A 13 -14.71 11.85 7.05
C VAL A 13 -14.72 12.78 8.28
N HIS A 14 -15.77 13.60 8.44
CA HIS A 14 -15.85 14.78 9.30
C HIS A 14 -16.16 14.51 10.78
N SER A 15 -16.29 13.27 11.24
CA SER A 15 -16.58 13.01 12.66
C SER A 15 -15.53 12.15 13.37
N ILE A 16 -14.33 12.70 13.55
CA ILE A 16 -13.45 12.24 14.63
C ILE A 16 -13.70 13.15 15.84
N ARG A 17 -14.60 12.75 16.76
CA ARG A 17 -14.70 13.39 18.08
C ARG A 17 -13.37 13.18 18.82
N LEU A 18 -12.56 14.23 18.88
CA LEU A 18 -11.34 14.29 19.68
C LEU A 18 -11.73 14.47 21.14
N HIS A 19 -11.70 13.41 21.95
CA HIS A 19 -11.82 13.51 23.42
C HIS A 19 -10.57 12.90 24.07
N ARG A 20 -9.92 13.72 24.90
CA ARG A 20 -8.70 13.52 25.73
C ARG A 20 -7.49 12.89 25.03
N VAL A 21 -6.52 13.75 24.70
CA VAL A 21 -5.15 13.40 24.27
C VAL A 21 -4.22 13.47 25.48
N LYS A 22 -3.34 12.48 25.66
CA LYS A 22 -2.24 12.55 26.63
C LYS A 22 -0.94 12.83 25.87
N LEU A 23 -0.27 13.93 26.19
CA LEU A 23 1.00 14.32 25.58
C LEU A 23 2.13 13.68 26.38
N VAL A 24 2.99 12.88 25.73
CA VAL A 24 4.24 12.40 26.35
C VAL A 24 5.39 12.91 25.50
N VAL A 25 6.21 13.81 26.05
CA VAL A 25 7.41 14.34 25.40
C VAL A 25 8.61 13.54 25.88
N ARG A 26 9.30 12.83 24.97
CA ARG A 26 10.62 12.25 25.24
C ARG A 26 11.68 13.05 24.49
N ARG A 27 12.59 13.71 25.22
CA ARG A 27 13.77 14.38 24.64
C ARG A 27 14.86 13.33 24.41
N GLY A 28 15.37 13.22 23.18
CA GLY A 28 16.67 12.59 22.89
C GLY A 28 17.75 13.66 22.72
N TYR A 29 18.89 13.49 23.39
CA TYR A 29 20.15 14.23 23.18
C TYR A 29 20.96 13.47 22.08
N ASP A 30 21.85 13.99 21.22
CA ASP A 30 22.76 15.14 21.27
C ASP A 30 23.37 15.53 19.87
N VAL A 31 23.94 16.75 19.82
CA VAL A 31 24.79 17.51 18.85
C VAL A 31 24.79 17.26 17.33
N ARG A 32 24.55 18.37 16.59
CA ARG A 32 24.88 18.64 15.16
C ARG A 32 23.87 18.25 14.09
N ARG A 33 22.62 18.67 14.26
CA ARG A 33 21.74 19.21 13.20
C ARG A 33 20.45 19.64 13.89
N VAL A 34 19.73 20.60 13.34
CA VAL A 34 18.39 20.95 13.83
C VAL A 34 17.48 19.74 13.58
N VAL A 35 17.48 18.78 14.52
CA VAL A 35 16.58 17.62 14.46
C VAL A 35 15.23 18.14 14.92
N SER A 36 14.29 18.22 13.99
CA SER A 36 12.90 18.50 14.30
C SER A 36 12.44 17.57 15.41
N ALA A 37 11.93 18.11 16.52
CA ALA A 37 11.45 17.29 17.63
C ALA A 37 10.34 16.36 17.11
N MET A 38 10.53 15.05 17.26
CA MET A 38 9.47 14.07 17.01
C MET A 38 8.47 14.10 18.17
N PHE A 39 7.20 14.16 17.83
CA PHE A 39 6.09 14.14 18.77
C PHE A 39 5.38 12.80 18.68
N GLU A 40 5.04 12.28 19.85
CA GLU A 40 4.29 11.06 20.01
C GLU A 40 2.79 11.39 20.11
N TRP A 41 2.01 10.90 19.16
CA TRP A 41 0.55 10.94 19.22
C TRP A 41 0.03 9.54 19.53
N GLU A 42 -0.73 9.43 20.61
CA GLU A 42 -1.32 8.16 21.05
C GLU A 42 -2.84 8.28 21.10
N ARG A 43 -3.52 7.25 20.61
CA ARG A 43 -4.97 7.08 20.74
C ARG A 43 -5.31 5.68 21.21
N THR A 44 -6.18 5.60 22.20
CA THR A 44 -6.69 4.34 22.75
C THR A 44 -8.09 4.04 22.22
N PHE A 45 -8.37 2.75 22.05
CA PHE A 45 -9.63 2.17 21.62
C PHE A 45 -9.93 0.99 22.54
N GLY A 46 -10.43 1.29 23.75
CA GLY A 46 -10.49 0.29 24.83
C GLY A 46 -9.09 -0.18 25.21
N GLU A 47 -8.82 -1.48 25.10
CA GLU A 47 -7.51 -2.08 25.38
C GLU A 47 -6.54 -2.05 24.17
N ARG A 48 -6.93 -1.41 23.06
CA ARG A 48 -6.12 -1.28 21.84
C ARG A 48 -5.55 0.12 21.68
N TRP A 49 -4.39 0.23 21.05
CA TRP A 49 -3.60 1.46 21.06
C TRP A 49 -3.02 1.70 19.66
N LEU A 50 -3.14 2.92 19.16
CA LEU A 50 -2.44 3.39 17.97
C LEU A 50 -1.50 4.52 18.40
N ARG A 51 -0.22 4.34 18.10
CA ARG A 51 0.83 5.31 18.34
C ARG A 51 1.45 5.73 17.01
N LEU A 52 1.52 7.04 16.80
CA LEU A 52 2.02 7.65 15.59
C LEU A 52 3.10 8.67 15.97
N MET A 53 4.30 8.51 15.42
CA MET A 53 5.42 9.42 15.66
C MET A 53 5.62 10.33 14.45
N LEU A 54 5.39 11.63 14.65
CA LEU A 54 5.46 12.67 13.62
C LEU A 54 6.11 13.92 14.19
N THR A 55 6.76 14.72 13.36
CA THR A 55 7.11 16.09 13.74
C THR A 55 5.84 16.94 13.89
N LYS A 56 5.95 18.11 14.56
CA LYS A 56 4.82 19.03 14.72
C LYS A 56 4.22 19.44 13.38
N ASP A 57 5.08 19.77 12.42
CA ASP A 57 4.65 20.23 11.09
C ASP A 57 3.99 19.10 10.29
N GLN A 58 4.55 17.88 10.38
CA GLN A 58 3.94 16.69 9.76
C GLN A 58 2.56 16.38 10.35
N ARG A 59 2.36 16.58 11.66
CA ARG A 59 1.05 16.38 12.28
C ARG A 59 0.02 17.40 11.77
N ILE A 60 0.40 18.68 11.70
CA ILE A 60 -0.49 19.73 11.17
C ILE A 60 -0.83 19.43 9.71
N SER A 61 0.17 19.05 8.91
CA SER A 61 -0.02 18.64 7.52
C SER A 61 -0.94 17.42 7.41
N LEU A 62 -0.77 16.38 8.23
CA LEU A 62 -1.62 15.18 8.17
C LEU A 62 -3.11 15.49 8.38
N LEU A 63 -3.44 16.44 9.27
CA LEU A 63 -4.84 16.81 9.50
C LEU A 63 -5.50 17.40 8.26
N SER A 64 -4.76 18.22 7.49
CA SER A 64 -5.27 18.80 6.24
C SER A 64 -5.51 17.76 5.14
N HIS A 65 -5.04 16.52 5.29
CA HIS A 65 -5.29 15.44 4.32
C HIS A 65 -6.70 14.84 4.43
N TYR A 66 -7.43 15.15 5.51
CA TYR A 66 -8.82 14.72 5.70
C TYR A 66 -9.82 15.77 5.23
N ASP A 67 -9.35 16.97 4.92
CA ASP A 67 -10.15 18.04 4.36
C ASP A 67 -10.31 17.81 2.85
N PHE A 68 -11.56 17.80 2.38
CA PHE A 68 -11.82 17.68 0.95
C PHE A 68 -11.43 18.99 0.26
N PRO A 69 -10.66 18.98 -0.84
CA PRO A 69 -10.30 20.20 -1.53
C PRO A 69 -11.56 20.93 -2.03
N THR A 70 -11.79 22.14 -1.54
CA THR A 70 -12.97 22.94 -1.92
C THR A 70 -13.04 23.08 -3.44
N GLY A 71 -14.17 22.70 -4.03
CA GLY A 71 -14.42 22.83 -5.47
C GLY A 71 -13.92 21.66 -6.33
N LEU A 72 -13.27 20.64 -5.77
CA LEU A 72 -12.89 19.46 -6.55
C LEU A 72 -14.12 18.63 -6.92
N THR A 73 -14.42 18.57 -8.22
CA THR A 73 -15.51 17.73 -8.75
C THR A 73 -14.98 16.38 -9.23
N TYR A 74 -15.90 15.41 -9.42
CA TYR A 74 -15.60 14.14 -10.08
C TYR A 74 -14.93 14.33 -11.45
N GLU A 75 -15.45 15.25 -12.27
CA GLU A 75 -14.92 15.45 -13.63
C GLU A 75 -13.53 16.05 -13.62
N MET A 76 -13.24 16.97 -12.70
CA MET A 76 -11.89 17.53 -12.53
C MET A 76 -10.90 16.46 -12.08
N ALA A 77 -11.28 15.66 -11.08
CA ALA A 77 -10.48 14.53 -10.60
C ALA A 77 -10.20 13.50 -11.73
N LYS A 78 -11.21 13.21 -12.54
CA LYS A 78 -11.10 12.34 -13.72
C LYS A 78 -10.16 12.94 -14.77
N GLN A 79 -10.29 14.23 -15.09
CA GLN A 79 -9.42 14.93 -16.03
C GLN A 79 -7.96 14.91 -15.57
N ASN A 80 -7.69 15.22 -14.30
CA ASN A 80 -6.32 15.18 -13.75
C ASN A 80 -5.71 13.79 -13.90
N ARG A 81 -6.46 12.73 -13.55
CA ARG A 81 -5.97 11.36 -13.69
C ARG A 81 -5.73 10.98 -15.16
N VAL A 82 -6.73 11.16 -16.02
CA VAL A 82 -6.66 10.81 -17.46
C VAL A 82 -5.52 11.58 -18.15
N GLY A 83 -5.35 12.85 -17.82
CA GLY A 83 -4.27 13.70 -18.34
C GLY A 83 -2.88 13.14 -18.05
N ILE A 84 -2.71 12.35 -16.99
CA ILE A 84 -1.44 11.67 -16.67
C ILE A 84 -1.43 10.22 -17.17
N THR A 85 -2.45 9.42 -16.84
CA THR A 85 -2.46 7.97 -17.10
C THR A 85 -2.72 7.61 -18.56
N LEU A 86 -3.34 8.52 -19.32
CA LEU A 86 -3.69 8.36 -20.73
C LEU A 86 -3.10 9.48 -21.61
N ALA A 87 -2.07 10.18 -21.13
CA ALA A 87 -1.34 11.19 -21.90
C ALA A 87 -0.96 10.65 -23.30
N PRO A 88 -1.28 11.39 -24.39
CA PRO A 88 -0.95 10.97 -25.75
C PRO A 88 0.54 10.70 -25.96
N GLU A 89 1.40 11.51 -25.33
CA GLU A 89 2.86 11.45 -25.41
C GLU A 89 3.42 10.18 -24.75
N ARG A 90 2.63 9.50 -23.93
CA ARG A 90 3.02 8.28 -23.19
C ARG A 90 2.42 7.01 -23.81
N VAL A 91 1.86 7.08 -25.02
CA VAL A 91 1.25 5.92 -25.69
C VAL A 91 2.24 4.76 -25.85
N ASP A 92 3.46 5.03 -26.33
CA ASP A 92 4.48 3.98 -26.51
C ASP A 92 4.83 3.30 -25.18
N PHE A 93 5.01 4.09 -24.11
CA PHE A 93 5.30 3.56 -22.78
C PHE A 93 4.16 2.67 -22.25
N ARG A 94 2.90 3.08 -22.48
CA ARG A 94 1.71 2.31 -22.11
C ARG A 94 1.59 1.00 -22.91
N GLU A 95 1.77 1.06 -24.22
CA GLU A 95 1.71 -0.12 -25.10
C GLU A 95 2.80 -1.15 -24.76
N ARG A 96 4.01 -0.68 -24.42
CA ARG A 96 5.08 -1.56 -23.92
C ARG A 96 4.67 -2.28 -22.63
N GLY A 97 3.98 -1.60 -21.71
CA GLY A 97 3.41 -2.23 -20.51
C GLY A 97 2.33 -3.28 -20.84
N TYR A 98 1.52 -3.04 -21.87
CA TYR A 98 0.47 -3.97 -22.31
C TYR A 98 0.98 -5.17 -23.11
N PHE A 99 2.17 -5.08 -23.72
CA PHE A 99 2.75 -6.13 -24.53
C PHE A 99 2.73 -7.50 -23.86
N ALA A 100 3.13 -7.60 -22.58
CA ALA A 100 3.17 -8.85 -21.83
C ALA A 100 1.82 -9.27 -21.21
N GLN A 101 0.80 -8.42 -21.27
CA GLN A 101 -0.51 -8.66 -20.67
C GLN A 101 -1.46 -9.42 -21.61
N LYS A 102 -2.36 -10.22 -21.02
CA LYS A 102 -3.48 -10.85 -21.76
C LYS A 102 -4.43 -9.77 -22.30
N PRO A 103 -5.09 -10.00 -23.45
CA PRO A 103 -6.04 -9.03 -24.02
C PRO A 103 -7.12 -8.57 -23.02
N SER A 104 -7.66 -9.49 -22.22
CA SER A 104 -8.64 -9.17 -21.17
C SER A 104 -8.08 -8.26 -20.08
N SER A 105 -6.83 -8.49 -19.65
CA SER A 105 -6.16 -7.66 -18.64
C SER A 105 -5.94 -6.22 -19.15
N ARG A 106 -5.69 -6.05 -20.45
CA ARG A 106 -5.56 -4.71 -21.06
C ARG A 106 -6.86 -3.91 -20.99
N ILE A 107 -7.99 -4.55 -21.26
CA ILE A 107 -9.34 -3.93 -21.16
C ILE A 107 -9.59 -3.48 -19.71
N VAL A 108 -9.27 -4.36 -18.75
CA VAL A 108 -9.41 -4.08 -17.32
C VAL A 108 -8.55 -2.88 -16.89
N ASN A 109 -7.27 -2.85 -17.27
CA ASN A 109 -6.35 -1.77 -16.95
C ASN A 109 -6.75 -0.45 -17.63
N THR A 110 -7.15 -0.49 -18.90
CA THR A 110 -7.66 0.69 -19.64
C THR A 110 -8.87 1.29 -18.92
N ARG A 111 -9.84 0.46 -18.53
CA ARG A 111 -11.02 0.93 -17.80
C ARG A 111 -10.66 1.58 -16.47
N PHE A 112 -9.74 1.01 -15.71
CA PHE A 112 -9.25 1.64 -14.48
C PHE A 112 -8.57 3.00 -14.76
N ARG A 113 -7.80 3.12 -15.84
CA ARG A 113 -7.18 4.38 -16.28
C ARG A 113 -8.17 5.40 -16.84
N GLU A 114 -9.39 5.01 -17.15
CA GLU A 114 -10.46 5.91 -17.62
C GLU A 114 -11.38 6.34 -16.48
N GLU A 115 -11.68 5.42 -15.55
CA GLU A 115 -12.68 5.60 -14.49
C GLU A 115 -12.05 5.83 -13.10
N GLY A 116 -10.92 5.19 -12.78
CA GLY A 116 -10.28 5.24 -11.45
C GLY A 116 -10.96 4.36 -10.39
N ILE A 117 -11.85 3.46 -10.82
CA ILE A 117 -12.68 2.66 -9.93
C ILE A 117 -12.21 1.20 -9.98
N LEU A 118 -11.82 0.65 -8.83
CA LEU A 118 -11.50 -0.76 -8.66
C LEU A 118 -12.77 -1.51 -8.27
N LEU A 119 -13.55 -1.95 -9.27
CA LEU A 119 -14.75 -2.76 -9.09
C LEU A 119 -14.87 -3.84 -10.16
N PRO A 120 -15.49 -4.99 -9.84
CA PRO A 120 -15.94 -5.96 -10.82
C PRO A 120 -16.71 -5.34 -11.99
N PHE A 121 -16.55 -5.90 -13.19
CA PHE A 121 -17.25 -5.43 -14.39
C PHE A 121 -18.79 -5.49 -14.26
N GLY A 122 -19.31 -6.47 -13.52
CA GLY A 122 -20.75 -6.65 -13.32
C GLY A 122 -21.40 -5.72 -12.29
N LEU A 123 -20.64 -4.90 -11.55
CA LEU A 123 -21.18 -3.99 -10.55
C LEU A 123 -21.44 -2.58 -11.08
N ARG A 124 -22.45 -1.93 -10.49
CA ARG A 124 -22.82 -0.54 -10.79
C ARG A 124 -21.75 0.44 -10.31
N ARG A 125 -21.48 1.44 -11.14
CA ARG A 125 -20.46 2.48 -10.93
C ARG A 125 -21.03 3.88 -10.76
N ASP A 126 -22.28 4.08 -11.14
CA ASP A 126 -23.00 5.35 -10.96
C ASP A 126 -23.03 5.87 -9.50
N PRO A 127 -22.89 5.04 -8.44
CA PRO A 127 -22.74 5.57 -7.09
C PRO A 127 -21.36 6.17 -6.82
N PHE A 128 -20.33 5.92 -7.63
CA PHE A 128 -18.95 6.33 -7.36
C PHE A 128 -18.69 7.70 -8.00
N ILE A 129 -18.97 8.76 -7.25
CA ILE A 129 -18.87 10.15 -7.73
C ILE A 129 -18.02 11.05 -6.82
N HIS A 130 -17.47 10.53 -5.73
CA HIS A 130 -16.67 11.34 -4.80
C HIS A 130 -15.19 11.03 -5.00
N PRO A 131 -14.36 12.01 -5.42
CA PRO A 131 -12.91 11.82 -5.42
C PRO A 131 -12.41 11.41 -4.04
N ASN A 132 -11.47 10.48 -3.97
CA ASN A 132 -10.87 10.08 -2.71
C ASN A 132 -9.93 11.19 -2.21
N PRO A 133 -10.24 11.84 -1.06
CA PRO A 133 -9.44 12.95 -0.55
C PRO A 133 -8.02 12.56 -0.14
N THR A 134 -7.74 11.26 0.13
CA THR A 134 -6.37 10.82 0.44
C THR A 134 -5.45 10.83 -0.77
N ILE A 135 -6.03 10.69 -1.97
CA ILE A 135 -5.34 10.76 -3.26
C ILE A 135 -5.36 12.21 -3.79
N PHE A 136 -6.53 12.82 -3.92
CA PHE A 136 -6.64 14.17 -4.48
C PHE A 136 -6.46 15.21 -3.39
N ARG A 137 -5.20 15.58 -3.15
CA ARG A 137 -4.83 16.57 -2.14
C ARG A 137 -4.93 18.00 -2.64
N THR A 138 -4.73 18.21 -3.94
CA THR A 138 -4.94 19.51 -4.60
C THR A 138 -5.92 19.34 -5.74
N ILE A 139 -6.50 20.46 -6.17
CA ILE A 139 -7.54 20.49 -7.19
C ILE A 139 -7.03 20.07 -8.58
N ASP A 140 -5.72 20.12 -8.79
CA ASP A 140 -5.02 20.04 -10.07
C ASP A 140 -3.94 18.94 -10.13
N SER A 141 -3.83 18.10 -9.10
CA SER A 141 -2.78 17.07 -9.04
C SER A 141 -3.30 15.65 -9.14
N TRP A 142 -2.45 14.81 -9.75
CA TRP A 142 -2.52 13.35 -9.69
C TRP A 142 -1.22 12.83 -9.06
N PRO A 143 -1.26 12.22 -7.86
CA PRO A 143 -0.03 11.92 -7.10
C PRO A 143 0.63 10.59 -7.50
N LEU A 144 -0.06 9.75 -8.29
CA LEU A 144 0.45 8.43 -8.68
C LEU A 144 1.17 8.48 -10.02
N LYS A 145 2.07 7.51 -10.25
CA LYS A 145 2.76 7.38 -11.54
C LYS A 145 1.75 7.08 -12.66
N ASP A 146 2.10 7.48 -13.87
CA ASP A 146 1.33 7.23 -15.09
C ASP A 146 1.07 5.74 -15.39
N HIS A 147 1.89 4.84 -14.82
CA HIS A 147 1.76 3.39 -14.97
C HIS A 147 1.28 2.65 -13.72
N ALA A 148 0.88 3.35 -12.66
CA ALA A 148 0.39 2.69 -11.46
C ALA A 148 -0.82 1.78 -11.77
N ASP A 149 -0.73 0.51 -11.37
CA ASP A 149 -1.82 -0.47 -11.45
C ASP A 149 -2.24 -0.89 -10.04
N PRO A 150 -3.55 -1.05 -9.74
CA PRO A 150 -4.00 -1.58 -8.46
C PRO A 150 -3.43 -2.95 -8.07
N LEU A 151 -3.01 -3.76 -9.05
CA LEU A 151 -2.34 -5.04 -8.82
C LEU A 151 -0.92 -4.85 -8.27
N ASP A 152 -0.35 -3.65 -8.38
CA ASP A 152 0.99 -3.37 -7.92
C ASP A 152 1.07 -3.53 -6.39
N GLY A 153 1.99 -4.39 -5.94
CA GLY A 153 2.16 -4.70 -4.52
C GLY A 153 1.29 -5.85 -4.00
N TRP A 154 0.55 -6.56 -4.86
CA TRP A 154 -0.19 -7.78 -4.47
C TRP A 154 0.33 -9.04 -5.16
N PRO A 155 0.54 -10.17 -4.43
CA PRO A 155 1.00 -11.41 -5.05
C PRO A 155 0.06 -11.83 -6.17
N ILE A 156 0.54 -11.75 -7.41
CA ILE A 156 -0.26 -11.84 -8.64
C ILE A 156 -1.13 -13.09 -8.70
N TYR A 157 -0.62 -14.18 -8.14
CA TYR A 157 -1.28 -15.47 -8.13
C TYR A 157 -2.50 -15.49 -7.22
N GLU A 158 -2.52 -14.70 -6.14
CA GLU A 158 -3.61 -14.71 -5.16
C GLU A 158 -4.91 -14.15 -5.73
N PRO A 159 -4.94 -12.96 -6.37
CA PRO A 159 -6.12 -12.50 -7.07
C PRO A 159 -6.47 -13.40 -8.26
N GLN A 160 -5.49 -13.86 -9.05
CA GLN A 160 -5.79 -14.62 -10.27
C GLN A 160 -6.43 -15.99 -10.00
N ASN A 161 -6.08 -16.62 -8.88
CA ASN A 161 -6.54 -17.96 -8.51
C ASN A 161 -7.89 -17.99 -7.77
N ILE A 162 -8.61 -16.87 -7.66
CA ILE A 162 -9.97 -16.89 -7.09
C ILE A 162 -10.89 -17.71 -8.01
N SER A 163 -11.22 -18.91 -7.56
CA SER A 163 -12.19 -19.81 -8.20
C SER A 163 -13.63 -19.36 -7.94
N GLY A 164 -14.53 -19.62 -8.89
CA GLY A 164 -15.96 -19.34 -8.74
C GLY A 164 -16.36 -17.86 -8.93
N PHE A 165 -15.42 -16.98 -9.27
CA PHE A 165 -15.74 -15.61 -9.65
C PHE A 165 -16.29 -15.58 -11.09
N VAL A 166 -17.50 -15.03 -11.27
CA VAL A 166 -18.24 -15.01 -12.55
C VAL A 166 -17.43 -14.32 -13.67
N GLY A 167 -16.58 -13.36 -13.33
CA GLY A 167 -15.66 -12.69 -14.27
C GLY A 167 -14.28 -13.33 -14.32
N ALA A 168 -14.13 -14.55 -14.85
CA ALA A 168 -12.85 -15.28 -14.87
C ALA A 168 -11.65 -14.48 -15.42
N ASN A 169 -11.92 -13.53 -16.31
CA ASN A 169 -10.94 -12.66 -16.97
C ASN A 169 -10.81 -11.25 -16.36
N ASP A 170 -11.66 -10.91 -15.38
CA ASP A 170 -11.67 -9.60 -14.72
C ASP A 170 -10.72 -9.60 -13.51
N VAL A 171 -9.45 -9.36 -13.80
CA VAL A 171 -8.36 -9.41 -12.80
C VAL A 171 -8.51 -8.35 -11.70
N HIS A 172 -9.06 -7.17 -12.01
CA HIS A 172 -9.32 -6.12 -11.02
C HIS A 172 -10.55 -6.43 -10.18
N GLY A 173 -11.59 -7.04 -10.76
CA GLY A 173 -12.73 -7.56 -10.00
C GLY A 173 -12.33 -8.69 -9.05
N LYS A 174 -11.45 -9.60 -9.48
CA LYS A 174 -10.85 -10.59 -8.58
C LYS A 174 -10.03 -9.94 -7.48
N LEU A 175 -9.20 -8.94 -7.80
CA LEU A 175 -8.46 -8.17 -6.80
C LEU A 175 -9.41 -7.52 -5.79
N TYR A 176 -10.49 -6.90 -6.23
CA TYR A 176 -11.51 -6.33 -5.34
C TYR A 176 -12.03 -7.38 -4.34
N THR A 177 -12.49 -8.54 -4.84
CA THR A 177 -13.00 -9.62 -3.97
C THR A 177 -11.92 -10.20 -3.07
N TYR A 178 -10.67 -10.27 -3.53
CA TYR A 178 -9.54 -10.69 -2.72
C TYR A 178 -9.34 -9.75 -1.53
N LEU A 179 -9.28 -8.46 -1.80
CA LEU A 179 -9.03 -7.42 -0.81
C LEU A 179 -10.17 -7.30 0.18
N GLU A 180 -11.42 -7.37 -0.27
CA GLU A 180 -12.60 -7.42 0.59
C GLU A 180 -12.50 -8.58 1.60
N LYS A 181 -12.15 -9.78 1.14
CA LYS A 181 -11.94 -10.95 2.00
C LYS A 181 -10.80 -10.76 2.99
N ILE A 182 -9.68 -10.18 2.56
CA ILE A 182 -8.55 -9.89 3.47
C ILE A 182 -8.97 -8.89 4.53
N LEU A 183 -9.62 -7.79 4.15
CA LEU A 183 -10.00 -6.73 5.07
C LEU A 183 -11.03 -7.22 6.10
N VAL A 184 -12.00 -8.04 5.68
CA VAL A 184 -12.95 -8.69 6.60
C VAL A 184 -12.21 -9.61 7.57
N LYS A 185 -11.37 -10.52 7.06
CA LYS A 185 -10.58 -11.42 7.92
C LYS A 185 -9.68 -10.65 8.88
N PHE A 186 -9.04 -9.59 8.40
CA PHE A 186 -8.21 -8.72 9.22
C PHE A 186 -9.04 -8.09 10.32
N HIS A 187 -10.19 -7.49 9.99
CA HIS A 187 -11.10 -6.89 10.96
C HIS A 187 -11.61 -7.90 12.00
N GLU A 188 -12.05 -9.09 11.56
CA GLU A 188 -12.45 -10.20 12.43
C GLU A 188 -11.29 -10.63 13.35
N SER A 189 -10.08 -10.73 12.81
CA SER A 189 -8.87 -11.05 13.57
C SER A 189 -8.48 -9.95 14.55
N LEU A 190 -8.75 -8.67 14.27
CA LEU A 190 -8.50 -7.58 15.22
C LEU A 190 -9.45 -7.63 16.42
N SER A 191 -10.66 -8.15 16.24
CA SER A 191 -11.74 -8.07 17.23
C SER A 191 -11.44 -8.76 18.58
N PRO A 192 -10.86 -9.98 18.63
CA PRO A 192 -10.55 -10.62 19.91
C PRO A 192 -9.19 -10.22 20.50
N HIS A 193 -8.31 -9.54 19.75
CA HIS A 193 -6.92 -9.33 20.17
C HIS A 193 -6.65 -7.93 20.74
N LYS A 194 -5.75 -7.87 21.73
CA LYS A 194 -5.18 -6.62 22.25
C LYS A 194 -4.02 -6.21 21.36
N ILE A 195 -4.31 -5.39 20.35
CA ILE A 195 -3.32 -5.00 19.33
C ILE A 195 -2.85 -3.57 19.57
N THR A 196 -1.54 -3.37 19.42
CA THR A 196 -0.88 -2.07 19.46
C THR A 196 -0.18 -1.82 18.14
N PHE A 197 -0.56 -0.73 17.47
CA PHE A 197 0.13 -0.25 16.28
C PHE A 197 1.09 0.87 16.66
N LYS A 198 2.33 0.81 16.16
CA LYS A 198 3.33 1.88 16.28
C LYS A 198 3.82 2.23 14.89
N LEU A 199 3.55 3.46 14.46
CA LEU A 199 3.91 3.98 13.15
C LEU A 199 4.95 5.08 13.32
N PHE A 200 6.06 4.97 12.59
CA PHE A 200 7.17 5.92 12.62
C PHE A 200 7.31 6.56 11.24
N ASN A 201 7.44 7.88 11.20
CA ASN A 201 7.76 8.64 10.00
C ASN A 201 9.16 9.25 10.13
N SER A 202 10.18 8.41 10.03
CA SER A 202 11.60 8.78 10.14
C SER A 202 12.43 7.93 9.21
N ASN A 203 13.62 8.43 8.86
CA ASN A 203 14.55 7.67 8.03
C ASN A 203 15.05 6.47 8.84
N ILE A 204 15.05 5.25 8.29
CA ILE A 204 15.42 4.02 9.00
C ILE A 204 16.80 4.07 9.71
N GLU A 205 17.68 4.98 9.29
CA GLU A 205 18.97 5.21 9.95
C GLU A 205 18.87 5.92 11.30
N GLU A 206 17.87 6.79 11.50
CA GLU A 206 17.70 7.57 12.74
C GLU A 206 17.13 6.71 13.90
N PRO A 207 16.14 5.81 13.69
CA PRO A 207 15.65 4.90 14.71
C PRO A 207 16.53 3.68 14.95
N ARG A 208 17.75 3.59 14.39
CA ARG A 208 18.66 2.47 14.69
C ARG A 208 19.02 2.38 16.19
N GLY A 209 18.69 3.37 17.01
CA GLY A 209 18.65 3.21 18.48
C GLY A 209 17.31 2.66 19.00
N HIS A 210 16.18 3.21 18.55
CA HIS A 210 14.87 3.01 19.19
C HIS A 210 14.06 1.81 18.70
N ILE A 211 14.21 1.40 17.43
CA ILE A 211 13.43 0.27 16.88
C ILE A 211 13.97 -1.06 17.40
N TRP A 212 15.29 -1.18 17.59
CA TRP A 212 15.93 -2.44 17.97
C TRP A 212 15.74 -2.83 19.45
N GLU A 213 15.32 -1.88 20.29
CA GLU A 213 14.86 -2.12 21.66
C GLU A 213 13.56 -2.93 21.67
N TYR A 214 12.78 -2.90 20.58
CA TYR A 214 11.56 -3.70 20.48
C TYR A 214 11.86 -5.13 20.01
N ARG A 215 11.07 -6.06 20.55
CA ARG A 215 11.03 -7.45 20.14
C ARG A 215 9.98 -7.61 19.02
N PHE A 216 10.35 -8.29 17.95
CA PHE A 216 9.47 -8.54 16.80
C PHE A 216 9.65 -9.98 16.32
N ASP A 217 8.56 -10.63 15.92
CA ASP A 217 8.61 -11.95 15.30
C ASP A 217 9.01 -11.87 13.80
N ARG A 218 8.61 -10.79 13.12
CA ARG A 218 8.81 -10.57 11.68
C ARG A 218 9.12 -9.10 11.37
N VAL A 219 10.03 -8.87 10.42
CA VAL A 219 10.36 -7.57 9.85
C VAL A 219 10.24 -7.65 8.32
N GLU A 220 9.32 -6.88 7.75
CA GLU A 220 9.23 -6.71 6.30
C GLU A 220 10.16 -5.57 5.86
N VAL A 221 11.11 -5.88 4.98
CA VAL A 221 12.08 -4.93 4.46
C VAL A 221 11.88 -4.83 2.95
N PHE A 222 11.24 -3.74 2.52
CA PHE A 222 10.97 -3.48 1.11
C PHE A 222 12.26 -3.10 0.36
N ASN A 223 12.20 -2.17 -0.60
CA ASN A 223 13.34 -1.65 -1.37
C ASN A 223 14.52 -1.16 -0.51
N ILE A 224 14.31 -0.90 0.79
CA ILE A 224 15.38 -0.52 1.72
C ILE A 224 16.55 -1.53 1.77
N SER A 225 16.30 -2.79 1.41
CA SER A 225 17.32 -3.85 1.33
C SER A 225 18.07 -3.89 0.00
N ASP A 226 17.77 -3.01 -0.95
CA ASP A 226 18.48 -2.98 -2.22
C ASP A 226 19.80 -2.25 -2.09
N LEU A 227 20.75 -2.58 -2.97
CA LEU A 227 22.12 -2.02 -2.93
C LEU A 227 22.13 -0.49 -3.09
N ALA A 228 21.12 0.09 -3.74
CA ALA A 228 20.97 1.53 -3.88
C ALA A 228 20.52 2.24 -2.59
N TYR A 229 20.12 1.48 -1.56
CA TYR A 229 19.71 1.98 -0.25
C TYR A 229 20.64 1.41 0.83
N THR A 230 20.10 0.72 1.84
CA THR A 230 20.89 0.21 2.97
C THR A 230 21.67 -1.06 2.60
N GLY A 231 21.18 -1.82 1.62
CA GLY A 231 21.82 -3.03 1.11
C GLY A 231 21.54 -4.30 1.95
N PRO A 232 21.58 -5.50 1.34
CA PRO A 232 21.17 -6.75 2.00
C PRO A 232 22.03 -7.12 3.22
N ALA A 233 23.33 -6.82 3.17
CA ALA A 233 24.25 -7.13 4.27
C ALA A 233 23.88 -6.37 5.56
N ASN A 234 23.28 -5.19 5.43
CA ASN A 234 22.92 -4.34 6.55
C ASN A 234 21.46 -4.51 7.00
N THR A 235 20.64 -5.25 6.24
CA THR A 235 19.23 -5.50 6.57
C THR A 235 18.94 -6.95 6.96
N MET A 236 19.80 -7.91 6.60
CA MET A 236 19.52 -9.34 6.76
C MET A 236 20.27 -10.02 7.91
N LYS A 237 19.66 -11.11 8.40
CA LYS A 237 20.32 -12.17 9.16
C LYS A 237 20.51 -13.39 8.26
N ASP A 238 21.50 -14.23 8.56
CA ASP A 238 21.78 -15.43 7.77
C ASP A 238 20.70 -16.53 7.89
N PRO A 239 20.12 -16.86 9.07
CA PRO A 239 19.05 -17.85 9.18
C PRO A 239 17.63 -17.26 9.03
N HIS A 240 16.77 -17.96 8.28
CA HIS A 240 15.32 -17.70 8.14
C HIS A 240 14.54 -18.98 8.47
N THR A 241 13.43 -18.88 9.21
CA THR A 241 12.74 -20.04 9.82
C THR A 241 11.20 -20.02 9.74
N ILE A 242 10.57 -18.87 9.48
CA ILE A 242 9.12 -18.64 9.53
C ILE A 242 8.56 -18.44 8.11
N ILE A 243 9.28 -17.75 7.22
CA ILE A 243 8.90 -17.42 5.85
C ILE A 243 10.09 -17.71 4.92
N GLU A 244 9.80 -18.13 3.69
CA GLU A 244 10.83 -18.27 2.66
C GLU A 244 11.55 -16.92 2.45
N LYS A 245 12.89 -16.95 2.41
CA LYS A 245 13.73 -15.77 2.15
C LYS A 245 13.31 -14.96 0.90
N TRP A 246 12.73 -15.63 -0.10
CA TRP A 246 12.34 -15.07 -1.39
C TRP A 246 10.96 -15.55 -1.86
N PRO A 247 9.85 -15.01 -1.33
CA PRO A 247 8.52 -15.56 -1.61
C PRO A 247 8.03 -15.28 -3.03
N THR A 248 8.45 -14.16 -3.63
CA THR A 248 8.06 -13.75 -4.99
C THR A 248 8.99 -14.30 -6.07
N ARG A 249 10.06 -15.01 -5.69
CA ARG A 249 11.03 -15.63 -6.61
C ARG A 249 10.35 -16.66 -7.51
N LEU A 250 10.80 -16.72 -8.77
CA LEU A 250 10.37 -17.76 -9.70
C LEU A 250 10.79 -19.14 -9.18
N LYS A 251 9.80 -19.89 -8.70
CA LYS A 251 10.01 -21.25 -8.16
C LYS A 251 10.11 -22.34 -9.24
N LYS A 252 9.62 -22.07 -10.46
CA LYS A 252 9.66 -23.07 -11.55
C LYS A 252 10.91 -22.87 -12.40
N GLN A 253 11.58 -23.97 -12.72
CA GLN A 253 12.72 -23.96 -13.64
C GLN A 253 12.26 -23.59 -15.06
N PRO A 254 13.09 -22.95 -15.90
CA PRO A 254 12.69 -22.43 -17.21
C PRO A 254 12.01 -23.42 -18.17
N LYS A 255 12.29 -24.72 -18.04
CA LYS A 255 11.73 -25.80 -18.89
C LYS A 255 10.59 -26.59 -18.24
N ALA A 256 10.19 -26.28 -17.00
CA ALA A 256 9.11 -26.97 -16.33
C ALA A 256 7.74 -26.55 -16.90
N GLU A 257 6.76 -27.44 -16.85
CA GLU A 257 5.39 -27.15 -17.28
C GLU A 257 4.83 -25.92 -16.53
N GLY A 258 4.26 -24.97 -17.26
CA GLY A 258 3.74 -23.71 -16.71
C GLY A 258 4.80 -22.69 -16.28
N ALA A 259 6.10 -22.93 -16.54
CA ALA A 259 7.16 -21.98 -16.19
C ALA A 259 7.09 -20.71 -17.04
N ARG A 260 6.76 -20.83 -18.33
CA ARG A 260 6.61 -19.69 -19.24
C ARG A 260 5.44 -18.81 -18.82
N GLU A 261 4.33 -19.41 -18.45
CA GLU A 261 3.13 -18.74 -17.95
C GLU A 261 3.45 -18.04 -16.63
N LYS A 262 4.15 -18.73 -15.71
CA LYS A 262 4.59 -18.14 -14.44
C LYS A 262 5.52 -16.95 -14.64
N PHE A 263 6.49 -17.05 -15.55
CA PHE A 263 7.40 -15.97 -15.92
C PHE A 263 6.65 -14.78 -16.52
N LYS A 264 5.78 -15.02 -17.51
CA LYS A 264 4.95 -13.97 -18.12
C LYS A 264 4.04 -13.30 -17.09
N THR A 265 3.47 -14.07 -16.16
CA THR A 265 2.64 -13.54 -15.08
C THR A 265 3.46 -12.65 -14.16
N LEU A 266 4.64 -13.10 -13.68
CA LEU A 266 5.53 -12.28 -12.85
C LEU A 266 5.98 -11.02 -13.57
N LEU A 267 6.42 -11.14 -14.83
CA LEU A 267 6.81 -10.01 -15.68
C LEU A 267 5.66 -9.03 -15.93
N ALA A 268 4.42 -9.52 -16.03
CA ALA A 268 3.22 -8.71 -16.19
C ALA A 268 2.76 -8.03 -14.90
N SER A 269 3.44 -8.27 -13.78
CA SER A 269 3.23 -7.52 -12.55
C SER A 269 4.33 -6.52 -12.31
N SER A 270 4.09 -5.59 -11.40
CA SER A 270 5.14 -4.71 -10.89
C SER A 270 6.11 -5.38 -9.90
N PHE A 271 5.99 -6.69 -9.64
CA PHE A 271 6.97 -7.39 -8.81
C PHE A 271 8.24 -7.65 -9.60
N SER A 272 9.35 -7.33 -8.96
CA SER A 272 10.69 -7.65 -9.47
C SER A 272 11.05 -9.13 -9.24
N GLY A 273 10.34 -9.81 -8.33
CA GLY A 273 10.72 -11.14 -7.84
C GLY A 273 11.86 -11.11 -6.82
N CYS A 274 12.25 -9.91 -6.38
CA CYS A 274 13.34 -9.64 -5.44
C CYS A 274 12.85 -9.12 -4.08
N GLU A 275 11.55 -9.15 -3.80
CA GLU A 275 10.97 -8.73 -2.52
C GLU A 275 11.36 -9.70 -1.38
N LYS A 276 11.62 -9.17 -0.16
CA LYS A 276 12.35 -9.87 0.91
C LYS A 276 11.67 -9.74 2.27
N TYR A 277 11.81 -10.77 3.11
CA TYR A 277 11.38 -10.76 4.51
C TYR A 277 12.52 -11.16 5.44
N VAL A 278 12.60 -10.50 6.60
CA VAL A 278 13.57 -10.77 7.65
C VAL A 278 12.83 -11.21 8.91
N GLU A 279 13.44 -12.11 9.67
CA GLU A 279 12.87 -12.62 10.92
C GLU A 279 13.83 -12.36 12.06
N ARG A 280 13.28 -12.20 13.27
CA ARG A 280 14.07 -12.18 14.50
C ARG A 280 13.49 -13.21 15.44
N LYS A 281 14.12 -14.39 15.51
CA LYS A 281 13.79 -15.38 16.53
C LYS A 281 14.14 -14.83 17.91
N LEU A 282 13.19 -14.92 18.84
CA LEU A 282 13.41 -14.66 20.26
C LEU A 282 14.42 -15.68 20.80
N ASN A 283 15.41 -15.21 21.57
CA ASN A 283 16.14 -16.12 22.45
C ASN A 283 15.21 -16.45 23.63
N PRO A 284 15.01 -17.73 23.99
CA PRO A 284 14.14 -18.12 25.10
C PRO A 284 14.59 -17.60 26.47
N ASP A 285 15.86 -17.21 26.60
CA ASP A 285 16.50 -16.91 27.89
C ASP A 285 16.44 -15.43 28.32
N HIS A 286 15.57 -14.62 27.71
CA HIS A 286 15.35 -13.22 28.07
C HIS A 286 13.88 -12.78 28.00
#